data_AF-A0A2W4SVT8-F1
#
_entry.id   AF-A0A2W4SVT8-F1
#
_cell.length_a   1.000
_cell.length_b   1.000
_cell.length_c   1.000
_cell.angle_alpha   90.00
_cell.angle_beta   90.00
_cell.angle_gamma   90.00
#
_symmetry.space_group_name_H-M   'P 1'
#
loop_
_entity.id
_entity.type
_entity.pdbx_description
1 polymer ?
#
loop_
_entity_poly.entity_id
_entity_poly.type
_entity_poly.pdbx_seq_one_letter_code
_entity_poly.pdbx_strand_id
1 'polypeptide(L)'
;MAPKRYVSIRPPTVSSAARCFALIVLALLSGCVSMAPGYEPPALPVSDTYPADAPLTSGQPAATVEWRGVFVDTELQRLIERALENSRDLEAAVLRVQEARALRGIQRADRVPNVAVNAAGDRGRTPADLSILGRSTVSSAYQVAAGVSTWEVDFWGRVRSLDIAAIENYLATDASRRAFTVSLVAQVADAWLFQRELDRRLEIARRTVRSREESFRIFRRRFEEGASTQLELMQVETLLTQAQSLAVQLEQARATNLHAIELLVGAPVDLPPRTDTFDRDTEPVQPVSAGLPSDLLVLRPDIIAAEHQLRAAHANVGAARAAFFPRITLTGDLGTASAELDGLFDSGSRAWSFTPVISVPIFTGGRLRSNLELAEVRRNLAVVSYERTIQAAFRDVADALSAHHYLGEQLRIQRNALRALTERARLAQLRPRAGPPTPPQVAKRQ
;
A
#
# COMPACT_ATOMS: atom_id res chain seq x y z
N MET A 1 67.73 20.22 -64.81
CA MET A 1 66.51 19.47 -64.44
C MET A 1 66.94 18.31 -63.54
N ALA A 2 66.75 18.43 -62.22
CA ALA A 2 67.08 17.38 -61.25
C ALA A 2 65.77 16.80 -60.67
N PRO A 3 65.60 15.47 -60.54
CA PRO A 3 64.35 14.90 -60.07
C PRO A 3 64.24 14.97 -58.54
N LYS A 4 63.09 15.45 -58.06
CA LYS A 4 62.69 15.46 -56.65
C LYS A 4 62.55 14.01 -56.13
N ARG A 5 63.26 13.67 -55.05
CA ARG A 5 63.02 12.46 -54.26
C ARG A 5 61.80 12.66 -53.37
N TYR A 6 60.75 11.87 -53.60
CA TYR A 6 59.63 11.74 -52.67
C TYR A 6 60.03 10.81 -51.53
N VAL A 7 59.99 11.32 -50.30
CA VAL A 7 60.09 10.52 -49.08
C VAL A 7 58.68 9.98 -48.77
N SER A 8 58.48 8.67 -48.92
CA SER A 8 57.24 8.02 -48.50
C SER A 8 57.26 7.81 -46.98
N ILE A 9 56.42 8.52 -46.26
CA ILE A 9 56.16 8.26 -44.84
C ILE A 9 55.21 7.06 -44.77
N ARG A 10 55.69 5.91 -44.28
CA ARG A 10 54.81 4.77 -43.96
C ARG A 10 54.04 5.07 -42.66
N PRO A 11 52.72 4.85 -42.59
CA PRO A 11 51.98 5.00 -41.35
C PRO A 11 52.41 3.93 -40.32
N PRO A 12 52.34 4.23 -39.01
CA PRO A 12 52.70 3.27 -37.98
C PRO A 12 51.76 2.07 -38.04
N THR A 13 52.33 0.88 -38.17
CA THR A 13 51.61 -0.38 -38.07
C THR A 13 51.13 -0.55 -36.63
N VAL A 14 49.84 -0.30 -36.40
CA VAL A 14 49.19 -0.63 -35.12
C VAL A 14 49.38 -2.12 -34.87
N SER A 15 50.14 -2.45 -33.83
CA SER A 15 50.46 -3.82 -33.41
C SER A 15 49.20 -4.68 -33.33
N SER A 16 49.29 -5.92 -33.82
CA SER A 16 48.25 -6.95 -33.73
C SER A 16 47.76 -7.15 -32.29
N ALA A 17 48.62 -6.93 -31.29
CA ALA A 17 48.28 -7.02 -29.88
C ALA A 17 47.33 -5.89 -29.41
N ALA A 18 47.49 -4.67 -29.94
CA ALA A 18 46.59 -3.55 -29.63
C ALA A 18 45.20 -3.75 -30.26
N ARG A 19 45.13 -4.38 -31.44
CA ARG A 19 43.86 -4.76 -32.08
C ARG A 19 43.15 -5.91 -31.35
N CYS A 20 43.89 -6.92 -30.87
CA CYS A 20 43.33 -7.98 -30.04
C CYS A 20 42.84 -7.46 -28.68
N PHE A 21 43.59 -6.56 -28.04
CA PHE A 21 43.16 -5.94 -26.78
C PHE A 21 41.90 -5.09 -26.97
N ALA A 22 41.82 -4.29 -28.05
CA ALA A 22 40.63 -3.52 -28.37
C ALA A 22 39.41 -4.41 -28.69
N LEU A 23 39.59 -5.54 -29.38
CA LEU A 23 38.51 -6.51 -29.66
C LEU A 23 38.03 -7.24 -28.40
N ILE A 24 38.94 -7.59 -27.48
CA ILE A 24 38.59 -8.18 -26.18
C ILE A 24 37.84 -7.18 -25.30
N VAL A 25 38.29 -5.92 -25.27
CA VAL A 25 37.60 -4.83 -24.55
C VAL A 25 36.21 -4.57 -25.16
N LEU A 26 36.08 -4.57 -26.49
CA LEU A 26 34.80 -4.37 -27.18
C LEU A 26 33.83 -5.56 -26.97
N ALA A 27 34.35 -6.78 -26.87
CA ALA A 27 33.56 -7.98 -26.53
C ALA A 27 33.17 -8.06 -25.04
N LEU A 28 33.99 -7.51 -24.14
CA LEU A 28 33.66 -7.34 -22.72
C LEU A 28 32.62 -6.22 -22.51
N LEU A 29 32.59 -5.21 -23.39
CA LEU A 29 31.64 -4.09 -23.34
C LEU A 29 30.24 -4.45 -23.88
N SER A 30 30.11 -5.44 -24.77
CA SER A 30 28.82 -5.90 -25.28
C SER A 30 28.13 -6.97 -24.41
N GLY A 31 28.80 -7.42 -23.33
CA GLY A 31 28.44 -8.62 -22.57
C GLY A 31 27.86 -8.41 -21.17
N CYS A 32 27.23 -7.28 -20.86
CA CYS A 32 26.43 -7.19 -19.62
C CYS A 32 25.14 -8.04 -19.77
N VAL A 33 25.26 -9.36 -19.67
CA VAL A 33 24.16 -10.32 -19.81
C VAL A 33 23.39 -10.36 -18.49
N SER A 34 22.13 -9.91 -18.52
CA SER A 34 21.21 -10.12 -17.40
C SER A 34 20.74 -11.56 -17.38
N MET A 35 20.89 -12.25 -16.23
CA MET A 35 20.34 -13.60 -16.02
C MET A 35 18.88 -13.59 -15.57
N ALA A 36 18.27 -12.41 -15.44
CA ALA A 36 16.84 -12.29 -15.19
C ALA A 36 16.05 -12.82 -16.40
N PRO A 37 15.02 -13.68 -16.21
CA PRO A 37 14.10 -14.04 -17.28
C PRO A 37 13.41 -12.79 -17.87
N GLY A 38 12.75 -12.93 -19.02
CA GLY A 38 11.85 -11.90 -19.54
C GLY A 38 10.59 -11.83 -18.68
N TYR A 39 10.14 -10.62 -18.32
CA TYR A 39 8.87 -10.44 -17.61
C TYR A 39 7.73 -10.45 -18.62
N GLU A 40 6.82 -11.41 -18.46
CA GLU A 40 5.56 -11.49 -19.19
C GLU A 40 4.42 -11.40 -18.17
N PRO A 41 3.45 -10.48 -18.36
CA PRO A 41 2.28 -10.42 -17.49
C PRO A 41 1.52 -11.75 -17.53
N PRO A 42 1.06 -12.28 -16.37
CA PRO A 42 0.25 -13.48 -16.36
C PRO A 42 -1.11 -13.23 -17.04
N ALA A 43 -1.74 -14.30 -17.52
CA ALA A 43 -3.08 -14.23 -18.09
C ALA A 43 -4.09 -13.74 -17.03
N LEU A 44 -5.08 -12.96 -17.46
CA LEU A 44 -6.08 -12.39 -16.57
C LEU A 44 -7.15 -13.45 -16.23
N PRO A 45 -7.39 -13.78 -14.95
CA PRO A 45 -8.32 -14.83 -14.56
C PRO A 45 -9.74 -14.28 -14.33
N VAL A 46 -10.19 -13.33 -15.17
CA VAL A 46 -11.43 -12.57 -15.01
C VAL A 46 -12.10 -12.31 -16.35
N SER A 47 -13.42 -12.02 -16.31
CA SER A 47 -14.21 -11.66 -17.48
C SER A 47 -13.86 -10.27 -18.01
N ASP A 48 -13.97 -10.05 -19.32
CA ASP A 48 -13.79 -8.72 -19.93
C ASP A 48 -14.95 -7.75 -19.65
N THR A 49 -16.06 -8.24 -19.09
CA THR A 49 -17.24 -7.44 -18.76
C THR A 49 -17.72 -7.68 -17.32
N TYR A 50 -18.26 -6.63 -16.70
CA TYR A 50 -18.97 -6.74 -15.43
C TYR A 50 -20.30 -7.51 -15.58
N PRO A 51 -20.88 -8.04 -14.48
CA PRO A 51 -22.17 -8.72 -14.51
C PRO A 51 -23.31 -7.88 -15.12
N ALA A 52 -24.27 -8.53 -15.78
CA ALA A 52 -25.33 -7.83 -16.53
C ALA A 52 -26.40 -7.15 -15.65
N ASP A 53 -26.51 -7.54 -14.38
CA ASP A 53 -27.36 -6.92 -13.36
C ASP A 53 -26.77 -5.62 -12.80
N ALA A 54 -25.54 -5.27 -13.20
CA ALA A 54 -24.91 -3.99 -12.93
C ALA A 54 -25.21 -3.01 -14.09
N PRO A 55 -26.18 -2.08 -13.95
CA PRO A 55 -26.43 -1.09 -14.99
C PRO A 55 -25.20 -0.20 -15.19
N LEU A 56 -24.84 0.06 -16.45
CA LEU A 56 -23.80 1.02 -16.79
C LEU A 56 -24.19 2.41 -16.28
N THR A 57 -23.50 2.88 -15.25
CA THR A 57 -23.69 4.20 -14.68
C THR A 57 -23.11 5.25 -15.63
N SER A 58 -23.92 6.28 -15.92
CA SER A 58 -23.48 7.49 -16.63
C SER A 58 -22.56 8.32 -15.74
N GLY A 59 -21.42 8.77 -16.26
CA GLY A 59 -20.48 9.62 -15.52
C GLY A 59 -19.04 9.44 -16.00
N GLN A 60 -18.10 10.17 -15.40
CA GLN A 60 -16.67 9.89 -15.62
C GLN A 60 -16.26 8.60 -14.90
N PRO A 61 -15.26 7.87 -15.43
CA PRO A 61 -14.73 6.69 -14.75
C PRO A 61 -14.25 7.06 -13.34
N ALA A 62 -14.72 6.34 -12.31
CA ALA A 62 -14.43 6.65 -10.92
C ALA A 62 -12.91 6.81 -10.63
N ALA A 63 -12.09 6.01 -11.31
CA ALA A 63 -10.64 6.03 -11.18
C ALA A 63 -9.96 7.32 -11.70
N THR A 64 -10.68 8.15 -12.47
CA THR A 64 -10.19 9.43 -13.02
C THR A 64 -10.71 10.66 -12.28
N VAL A 65 -11.71 10.49 -11.42
CA VAL A 65 -12.35 11.57 -10.68
C VAL A 65 -11.65 11.75 -9.33
N GLU A 66 -11.23 12.97 -9.01
CA GLU A 66 -10.73 13.27 -7.67
C GLU A 66 -11.87 13.12 -6.64
N TRP A 67 -11.56 12.67 -5.43
CA TRP A 67 -12.56 12.49 -4.37
C TRP A 67 -13.39 13.75 -4.09
N ARG A 68 -12.85 14.96 -4.30
CA ARG A 68 -13.60 16.24 -4.19
C ARG A 68 -14.71 16.38 -5.24
N GLY A 69 -14.54 15.79 -6.41
CA GLY A 69 -15.57 15.72 -7.45
C GLY A 69 -16.65 14.69 -7.14
N VAL A 70 -16.34 13.69 -6.31
CA VAL A 70 -17.28 12.65 -5.87
C VAL A 70 -18.11 13.12 -4.69
N PHE A 71 -17.47 13.62 -3.62
CA PHE A 71 -18.16 14.06 -2.40
C PHE A 71 -18.42 15.57 -2.44
N VAL A 72 -19.68 16.00 -2.42
CA VAL A 72 -20.06 17.42 -2.58
C VAL A 72 -20.40 18.14 -1.27
N ASP A 73 -20.66 17.42 -0.18
CA ASP A 73 -20.93 18.06 1.12
C ASP A 73 -19.64 18.65 1.71
N THR A 74 -19.69 19.95 2.04
CA THR A 74 -18.53 20.72 2.54
C THR A 74 -18.05 20.33 3.94
N GLU A 75 -18.90 19.76 4.79
CA GLU A 75 -18.50 19.21 6.09
C GLU A 75 -17.72 17.92 5.88
N LEU A 76 -18.22 17.02 5.01
CA LEU A 76 -17.52 15.81 4.64
C LEU A 76 -16.17 16.10 3.98
N GLN A 77 -16.10 17.03 3.03
CA GLN A 77 -14.84 17.39 2.38
C GLN A 77 -13.79 17.88 3.39
N ARG A 78 -14.20 18.72 4.35
CA ARG A 78 -13.30 19.19 5.42
C ARG A 78 -12.82 18.06 6.33
N LEU A 79 -13.67 17.08 6.64
CA LEU A 79 -13.25 15.91 7.42
C LEU A 79 -12.23 15.06 6.67
N ILE A 80 -12.45 14.82 5.38
CA ILE A 80 -11.51 14.08 4.53
C ILE A 80 -10.17 14.81 4.46
N GLU A 81 -10.16 16.13 4.24
CA GLU A 81 -8.93 16.93 4.23
C GLU A 81 -8.17 16.80 5.54
N ARG A 82 -8.85 17.00 6.67
CA ARG A 82 -8.23 16.87 8.00
C ARG A 82 -7.70 15.46 8.24
N ALA A 83 -8.40 14.42 7.79
CA ALA A 83 -7.93 13.04 7.90
C ALA A 83 -6.67 12.79 7.05
N LEU A 84 -6.64 13.28 5.81
CA LEU A 84 -5.47 13.17 4.94
C LEU A 84 -4.25 13.92 5.49
N GLU A 85 -4.46 14.97 6.28
CA GLU A 85 -3.39 15.74 6.93
C GLU A 85 -2.92 15.14 8.25
N ASN A 86 -3.82 14.60 9.08
CA ASN A 86 -3.53 14.28 10.49
C ASN A 86 -3.61 12.79 10.82
N SER A 87 -4.07 11.92 9.91
CA SER A 87 -4.17 10.48 10.16
C SER A 87 -2.79 9.85 10.38
N ARG A 88 -2.63 9.21 11.55
CA ARG A 88 -1.38 8.53 11.94
C ARG A 88 -1.11 7.26 11.14
N ASP A 89 -2.16 6.59 10.68
CA ASP A 89 -2.01 5.42 9.82
C ASP A 89 -1.51 5.80 8.42
N LEU A 90 -2.00 6.93 7.88
CA LEU A 90 -1.49 7.47 6.61
C LEU A 90 -0.05 7.98 6.75
N GLU A 91 0.28 8.66 7.86
CA GLU A 91 1.64 9.07 8.18
C GLU A 91 2.58 7.85 8.25
N ALA A 92 2.17 6.77 8.92
CA ALA A 92 2.93 5.53 8.95
C ALA A 92 3.10 4.91 7.55
N ALA A 93 2.08 4.96 6.69
CA ALA A 93 2.19 4.52 5.30
C ALA A 93 3.19 5.35 4.50
N VAL A 94 3.23 6.68 4.68
CA VAL A 94 4.22 7.57 4.07
C VAL A 94 5.63 7.23 4.56
N LEU A 95 5.81 7.00 5.86
CA LEU A 95 7.12 6.62 6.42
C LEU A 95 7.61 5.27 5.90
N ARG A 96 6.73 4.29 5.68
CA ARG A 96 7.08 3.01 5.02
C ARG A 96 7.60 3.22 3.59
N VAL A 97 7.06 4.18 2.84
CA VAL A 97 7.60 4.54 1.51
C VAL A 97 9.01 5.12 1.63
N GLN A 98 9.27 5.97 2.64
CA GLN A 98 10.61 6.51 2.90
C GLN A 98 11.59 5.41 3.31
N GLU A 99 11.18 4.46 4.16
CA GLU A 99 11.94 3.28 4.53
C GLU A 99 12.30 2.44 3.30
N ALA A 100 11.33 2.11 2.46
CA ALA A 100 11.56 1.34 1.23
C ALA A 100 12.50 2.08 0.26
N ARG A 101 12.40 3.41 0.18
CA ARG A 101 13.32 4.25 -0.61
C ARG A 101 14.75 4.20 -0.05
N ALA A 102 14.90 4.24 1.27
CA ALA A 102 16.21 4.14 1.93
C ALA A 102 16.85 2.76 1.71
N LEU A 103 16.06 1.69 1.86
CA LEU A 103 16.50 0.31 1.56
C LEU A 103 16.96 0.15 0.11
N ARG A 104 16.23 0.73 -0.86
CA ARG A 104 16.69 0.82 -2.25
C ARG A 104 18.00 1.59 -2.37
N GLY A 105 18.17 2.69 -1.63
CA GLY A 105 19.42 3.44 -1.57
C GLY A 105 20.61 2.58 -1.15
N ILE A 106 20.43 1.73 -0.13
CA ILE A 106 21.42 0.75 0.33
C ILE A 106 21.71 -0.26 -0.79
N GLN A 107 20.68 -0.87 -1.37
CA GLN A 107 20.86 -1.88 -2.42
C GLN A 107 21.54 -1.33 -3.67
N ARG A 108 21.27 -0.06 -4.02
CA ARG A 108 21.92 0.64 -5.12
C ARG A 108 23.39 0.93 -4.85
N ALA A 109 23.78 1.15 -3.59
CA ALA A 109 25.17 1.42 -3.21
C ALA A 109 26.08 0.23 -3.53
N ASP A 110 25.57 -1.01 -3.48
CA ASP A 110 26.31 -2.22 -3.87
C ASP A 110 26.75 -2.23 -5.35
N ARG A 111 26.17 -1.38 -6.20
CA ARG A 111 26.53 -1.26 -7.62
C ARG A 111 27.82 -0.47 -7.86
N VAL A 112 28.31 0.25 -6.86
CA VAL A 112 29.52 1.06 -6.94
C VAL A 112 30.55 0.57 -5.93
N PRO A 113 31.85 0.76 -6.19
CA PRO A 113 32.87 0.40 -5.22
C PRO A 113 32.76 1.29 -3.97
N ASN A 114 32.79 0.66 -2.80
CA ASN A 114 32.96 1.37 -1.53
C ASN A 114 34.45 1.66 -1.32
N VAL A 115 34.81 2.93 -1.18
CA VAL A 115 36.18 3.38 -0.92
C VAL A 115 36.30 3.75 0.56
N ALA A 116 37.23 3.12 1.26
CA ALA A 116 37.53 3.38 2.65
C ALA A 116 39.03 3.63 2.86
N VAL A 117 39.36 4.38 3.91
CA VAL A 117 40.73 4.46 4.42
C VAL A 117 40.87 3.49 5.57
N ASN A 118 41.80 2.56 5.45
CA ASN A 118 42.10 1.56 6.46
C ASN A 118 43.52 1.77 6.99
N ALA A 119 43.68 1.65 8.30
CA ALA A 119 44.97 1.64 8.97
C ALA A 119 45.11 0.30 9.71
N ALA A 120 46.19 -0.42 9.45
CA ALA A 120 46.47 -1.73 10.01
C ALA A 120 47.90 -1.80 10.56
N GLY A 121 48.08 -2.61 11.60
CA GLY A 121 49.37 -2.84 12.23
C GLY A 121 49.45 -4.29 12.71
N ASP A 122 50.31 -5.07 12.09
CA ASP A 122 50.54 -6.47 12.42
C ASP A 122 51.90 -6.60 13.08
N ARG A 123 51.95 -7.23 14.26
CA ARG A 123 53.21 -7.57 14.93
C ARG A 123 53.14 -9.00 15.43
N GLY A 124 54.03 -9.84 14.91
CA GLY A 124 54.02 -11.28 15.17
C GLY A 124 55.41 -11.81 15.51
N ARG A 125 55.45 -12.93 16.23
CA ARG A 125 56.67 -13.69 16.48
C ARG A 125 56.58 -15.01 15.72
N THR A 126 57.52 -15.22 14.81
CA THR A 126 57.69 -16.51 14.12
C THR A 126 58.69 -17.35 14.93
N PRO A 127 58.34 -18.59 15.33
CA PRO A 127 59.26 -19.50 15.99
C PRO A 127 60.38 -19.96 15.05
N ALA A 128 61.43 -20.56 15.60
CA ALA A 128 62.68 -20.83 14.86
C ALA A 128 62.53 -21.85 13.73
N ASP A 129 61.68 -22.86 13.93
CA ASP A 129 61.35 -23.93 12.99
C ASP A 129 60.50 -23.46 11.80
N LEU A 130 59.74 -22.36 11.96
CA LEU A 130 58.94 -21.74 10.89
C LEU A 130 59.63 -20.52 10.25
N SER A 131 60.80 -20.11 10.74
CA SER A 131 61.54 -18.94 10.27
C SER A 131 62.57 -19.35 9.22
N ILE A 132 62.62 -18.62 8.09
CA ILE A 132 63.64 -18.80 7.04
C ILE A 132 65.06 -18.62 7.59
N LEU A 133 65.21 -17.88 8.70
CA LEU A 133 66.49 -17.61 9.35
C LEU A 133 66.90 -18.71 10.37
N GLY A 134 66.08 -19.75 10.58
CA GLY A 134 66.34 -20.82 11.56
C GLY A 134 66.38 -20.36 13.02
N ARG A 135 65.90 -19.15 13.30
CA ARG A 135 65.84 -18.52 14.62
C ARG A 135 64.53 -17.78 14.78
N SER A 136 64.05 -17.69 16.02
CA SER A 136 62.83 -16.97 16.30
C SER A 136 63.00 -15.49 15.93
N THR A 137 62.05 -14.96 15.17
CA THR A 137 62.06 -13.56 14.72
C THR A 137 60.76 -12.87 15.10
N VAL A 138 60.84 -11.56 15.37
CA VAL A 138 59.68 -10.69 15.55
C VAL A 138 59.63 -9.77 14.34
N SER A 139 58.49 -9.74 13.65
CA SER A 139 58.26 -8.84 12.51
C SER A 139 57.08 -7.93 12.79
N SER A 140 57.16 -6.70 12.31
CA SER A 140 56.08 -5.73 12.29
C SER A 140 55.83 -5.22 10.88
N ALA A 141 54.56 -4.93 10.59
CA ALA A 141 54.13 -4.27 9.36
C ALA A 141 53.01 -3.29 9.72
N TYR A 142 53.16 -2.04 9.33
CA TYR A 142 52.17 -0.98 9.51
C TYR A 142 51.76 -0.49 8.12
N GLN A 143 50.46 -0.30 7.89
CA GLN A 143 49.92 0.14 6.61
C GLN A 143 48.81 1.16 6.83
N VAL A 144 48.80 2.22 6.02
CA VAL A 144 47.66 3.13 5.88
C VAL A 144 47.35 3.23 4.40
N ALA A 145 46.14 2.83 4.00
CA ALA A 145 45.76 2.84 2.59
C ALA A 145 44.30 3.23 2.39
N ALA A 146 44.05 3.97 1.31
CA ALA A 146 42.72 4.20 0.77
C ALA A 146 42.46 3.15 -0.32
N GLY A 147 41.32 2.49 -0.28
CA GLY A 147 41.07 1.39 -1.21
C GLY A 147 39.64 0.89 -1.18
N VAL A 148 39.39 -0.04 -2.10
CA VAL A 148 38.12 -0.74 -2.26
C VAL A 148 38.31 -2.17 -1.80
N SER A 149 37.51 -2.60 -0.83
CA SER A 149 37.50 -3.98 -0.36
C SER A 149 36.37 -4.77 -1.02
N THR A 150 36.71 -5.84 -1.75
CA THR A 150 35.75 -6.86 -2.23
C THR A 150 34.57 -6.35 -3.06
N TRP A 151 34.76 -5.31 -3.89
CA TRP A 151 33.69 -4.82 -4.77
C TRP A 151 33.38 -5.84 -5.87
N GLU A 152 32.11 -6.12 -6.10
CA GLU A 152 31.66 -7.07 -7.12
C GLU A 152 31.46 -6.39 -8.47
N VAL A 153 32.16 -6.87 -9.49
CA VAL A 153 31.90 -6.48 -10.88
C VAL A 153 30.70 -7.28 -11.38
N ASP A 154 29.58 -6.59 -11.55
CA ASP A 154 28.29 -7.21 -11.86
C ASP A 154 28.14 -7.57 -13.36
N PHE A 155 28.90 -8.57 -13.81
CA PHE A 155 28.87 -9.04 -15.21
C PHE A 155 27.58 -9.80 -15.54
N TRP A 156 27.07 -10.61 -14.61
CA TRP A 156 25.90 -11.48 -14.79
C TRP A 156 24.57 -10.85 -14.32
N GLY A 157 24.62 -9.59 -13.86
CA GLY A 157 23.45 -8.84 -13.43
C GLY A 157 22.87 -9.25 -12.07
N ARG A 158 23.64 -9.92 -11.19
CA ARG A 158 23.19 -10.30 -9.84
C ARG A 158 22.84 -9.08 -9.01
N VAL A 159 23.76 -8.11 -8.91
CA VAL A 159 23.58 -6.90 -8.11
C VAL A 159 22.51 -6.01 -8.74
N ARG A 160 22.48 -5.93 -10.07
CA ARG A 160 21.44 -5.25 -10.84
C ARG A 160 20.06 -5.85 -10.61
N SER A 161 19.92 -7.18 -10.58
CA SER A 161 18.67 -7.86 -10.28
C SER A 161 18.18 -7.55 -8.87
N LEU A 162 19.08 -7.47 -7.87
CA LEU A 162 18.71 -7.08 -6.51
C LEU A 162 18.29 -5.59 -6.43
N ASP A 163 18.97 -4.69 -7.14
CA ASP A 163 18.58 -3.27 -7.26
C ASP A 163 17.20 -3.12 -7.93
N ILE A 164 16.93 -3.88 -9.00
CA ILE A 164 15.59 -3.93 -9.62
C ILE A 164 14.55 -4.43 -8.62
N ALA A 165 14.81 -5.51 -7.90
CA ALA A 165 13.88 -6.01 -6.88
C ALA A 165 13.59 -4.95 -5.80
N ALA A 166 14.60 -4.19 -5.36
CA ALA A 166 14.44 -3.11 -4.40
C ALA A 166 13.65 -1.92 -4.97
N ILE A 167 13.83 -1.56 -6.25
CA ILE A 167 13.03 -0.55 -6.95
C ILE A 167 11.55 -0.96 -6.98
N GLU A 168 11.28 -2.20 -7.40
CA GLU A 168 9.91 -2.71 -7.53
C GLU A 168 9.22 -2.80 -6.16
N ASN A 169 9.92 -3.22 -5.10
CA ASN A 169 9.39 -3.18 -3.74
C ASN A 169 9.07 -1.75 -3.26
N TYR A 170 9.90 -0.77 -3.59
CA TYR A 170 9.63 0.64 -3.30
C TYR A 170 8.36 1.13 -4.03
N LEU A 171 8.22 0.82 -5.32
CA LEU A 171 7.05 1.19 -6.11
C LEU A 171 5.77 0.49 -5.61
N ALA A 172 5.86 -0.77 -5.22
CA ALA A 172 4.76 -1.50 -4.58
C ALA A 172 4.30 -0.83 -3.28
N THR A 173 5.26 -0.36 -2.47
CA THR A 173 4.98 0.33 -1.21
C THR A 173 4.30 1.67 -1.45
N ASP A 174 4.72 2.46 -2.45
CA ASP A 174 4.03 3.70 -2.81
C ASP A 174 2.61 3.45 -3.36
N ALA A 175 2.43 2.40 -4.18
CA ALA A 175 1.11 2.02 -4.66
C ALA A 175 0.18 1.59 -3.50
N SER A 176 0.71 0.86 -2.52
CA SER A 176 -0.01 0.50 -1.28
C SER A 176 -0.38 1.72 -0.43
N ARG A 177 0.48 2.75 -0.35
CA ARG A 177 0.13 4.04 0.28
C ARG A 177 -1.05 4.71 -0.42
N ARG A 178 -1.10 4.68 -1.75
CA ARG A 178 -2.25 5.22 -2.52
C ARG A 178 -3.53 4.41 -2.26
N ALA A 179 -3.45 3.07 -2.21
CA ALA A 179 -4.59 2.22 -1.84
C ALA A 179 -5.11 2.57 -0.43
N PHE A 180 -4.20 2.74 0.52
CA PHE A 180 -4.55 3.17 1.89
C PHE A 180 -5.23 4.55 1.90
N THR A 181 -4.76 5.48 1.08
CA THR A 181 -5.36 6.81 0.94
C THR A 181 -6.82 6.71 0.48
N VAL A 182 -7.09 5.90 -0.55
CA VAL A 182 -8.46 5.65 -1.04
C VAL A 182 -9.33 5.02 0.05
N SER A 183 -8.80 4.04 0.79
CA SER A 183 -9.51 3.41 1.89
C SER A 183 -9.83 4.38 3.03
N LEU A 184 -8.89 5.26 3.40
CA LEU A 184 -9.12 6.28 4.43
C LEU A 184 -10.23 7.26 4.02
N VAL A 185 -10.22 7.72 2.77
CA VAL A 185 -11.28 8.59 2.22
C VAL A 185 -12.65 7.89 2.32
N ALA A 186 -12.74 6.62 1.90
CA ALA A 186 -13.97 5.85 1.96
C ALA A 186 -14.46 5.65 3.41
N GLN A 187 -13.56 5.28 4.33
CA GLN A 187 -13.91 5.08 5.74
C GLN A 187 -14.43 6.37 6.41
N VAL A 188 -13.82 7.52 6.10
CA VAL A 188 -14.30 8.83 6.61
C VAL A 188 -15.68 9.15 6.04
N ALA A 189 -15.92 8.90 4.75
CA ALA A 189 -17.22 9.10 4.12
C ALA A 189 -18.31 8.20 4.74
N ASP A 190 -18.03 6.91 4.92
CA ASP A 190 -18.96 5.96 5.52
C ASP A 190 -19.28 6.34 6.97
N ALA A 191 -18.26 6.67 7.78
CA ALA A 191 -18.45 7.08 9.16
C ALA A 191 -19.26 8.37 9.29
N TRP A 192 -19.05 9.34 8.39
CA TRP A 192 -19.85 10.56 8.34
C TRP A 192 -21.30 10.30 7.91
N LEU A 193 -21.53 9.49 6.86
CA LEU A 193 -22.88 9.11 6.45
C LEU A 193 -23.62 8.36 7.57
N PHE A 194 -22.92 7.51 8.32
CA PHE A 194 -23.49 6.83 9.47
C PHE A 194 -23.79 7.79 10.63
N GLN A 195 -22.96 8.82 10.85
CA GLN A 195 -23.25 9.88 11.82
C GLN A 195 -24.54 10.64 11.45
N ARG A 196 -24.70 10.97 10.17
CA ARG A 196 -25.88 11.63 9.61
C ARG A 196 -27.14 10.78 9.79
N GLU A 197 -27.02 9.48 9.58
CA GLU A 197 -28.11 8.54 9.84
C GLU A 197 -28.49 8.51 11.33
N LEU A 198 -27.50 8.41 12.23
CA LEU A 198 -27.72 8.39 13.67
C LEU A 198 -28.38 9.68 14.18
N ASP A 199 -27.97 10.84 13.68
CA ASP A 199 -28.60 12.13 13.97
C ASP A 199 -30.10 12.10 13.63
N ARG A 200 -30.43 11.61 12.43
CA ARG A 200 -31.81 11.52 11.97
C ARG A 200 -32.64 10.52 12.79
N ARG A 201 -32.08 9.34 13.07
CA ARG A 201 -32.73 8.30 13.89
C ARG A 201 -32.97 8.80 15.31
N LEU A 202 -31.99 9.48 15.92
CA LEU A 202 -32.12 10.05 17.25
C LEU A 202 -33.19 11.14 17.30
N GLU A 203 -33.28 11.99 16.27
CA GLU A 203 -34.34 12.98 16.18
C GLU A 203 -35.74 12.33 16.14
N ILE A 204 -35.92 11.27 15.34
CA ILE A 204 -37.17 10.50 15.27
C ILE A 204 -37.49 9.83 16.61
N ALA A 205 -36.49 9.24 17.27
CA ALA A 205 -36.65 8.61 18.57
C ALA A 205 -37.09 9.64 19.63
N ARG A 206 -36.47 10.82 19.67
CA ARG A 206 -36.86 11.92 20.59
C ARG A 206 -38.27 12.43 20.31
N ARG A 207 -38.67 12.56 19.04
CA ARG A 207 -40.07 12.88 18.67
C ARG A 207 -41.04 11.80 19.16
N THR A 208 -40.65 10.54 19.06
CA THR A 208 -41.44 9.39 19.53
C THR A 208 -41.59 9.41 21.04
N VAL A 209 -40.50 9.63 21.80
CA VAL A 209 -40.54 9.78 23.26
C VAL A 209 -41.55 10.84 23.66
N ARG A 210 -41.47 12.06 23.09
CA ARG A 210 -42.44 13.14 23.38
C ARG A 210 -43.88 12.73 23.11
N SER A 211 -44.14 12.03 21.99
CA SER A 211 -45.49 11.53 21.69
C SER A 211 -45.97 10.46 22.67
N ARG A 212 -45.08 9.62 23.20
CA ARG A 212 -45.42 8.60 24.20
C ARG A 212 -45.62 9.20 25.59
N GLU A 213 -44.84 10.23 25.95
CA GLU A 213 -45.03 11.00 27.19
C GLU A 213 -46.43 11.63 27.23
N GLU A 214 -46.86 12.25 26.13
CA GLU A 214 -48.21 12.80 26.02
C GLU A 214 -49.30 11.71 26.11
N SER A 215 -49.07 10.55 25.51
CA SER A 215 -50.00 9.42 25.61
C SER A 215 -50.10 8.92 27.04
N PHE A 216 -48.96 8.74 27.72
CA PHE A 216 -48.91 8.32 29.12
C PHE A 216 -49.63 9.32 30.02
N ARG A 217 -49.41 10.63 29.83
CA ARG A 217 -50.11 11.70 30.56
C ARG A 217 -51.64 11.62 30.40
N ILE A 218 -52.14 11.37 29.19
CA ILE A 218 -53.57 11.25 28.92
C ILE A 218 -54.16 9.99 29.58
N PHE A 219 -53.51 8.84 29.43
CA PHE A 219 -54.00 7.58 30.00
C PHE A 219 -53.91 7.55 31.52
N ARG A 220 -52.88 8.16 32.11
CA ARG A 220 -52.76 8.35 33.55
C ARG A 220 -53.96 9.14 34.10
N ARG A 221 -54.30 10.28 33.50
CA ARG A 221 -55.48 11.06 33.93
C ARG A 221 -56.78 10.28 33.78
N ARG A 222 -56.97 9.57 32.67
CA ARG A 222 -58.16 8.72 32.48
C ARG A 222 -58.27 7.63 33.53
N PHE A 223 -57.15 7.02 33.93
CA PHE A 223 -57.12 6.03 35.00
C PHE A 223 -57.47 6.65 36.36
N GLU A 224 -56.89 7.82 36.68
CA GLU A 224 -57.20 8.59 37.90
C GLU A 224 -58.69 9.00 37.97
N GLU A 225 -59.33 9.23 36.83
CA GLU A 225 -60.77 9.53 36.71
C GLU A 225 -61.66 8.27 36.58
N GLY A 226 -61.08 7.05 36.62
CA GLY A 226 -61.81 5.78 36.50
C GLY A 226 -62.31 5.43 35.09
N ALA A 227 -61.88 6.17 34.07
CA ALA A 227 -62.26 6.01 32.65
C ALA A 227 -61.31 5.12 31.83
N SER A 228 -60.33 4.45 32.47
CA SER A 228 -59.37 3.52 31.84
C SER A 228 -58.92 2.46 32.85
N THR A 229 -58.35 1.35 32.38
CA THR A 229 -57.88 0.24 33.23
C THR A 229 -56.39 0.35 33.56
N GLN A 230 -55.95 -0.28 34.66
CA GLN A 230 -54.52 -0.36 34.99
C GLN A 230 -53.71 -1.05 33.89
N LEU A 231 -54.30 -2.05 33.22
CA LEU A 231 -53.67 -2.75 32.09
C LEU A 231 -53.33 -1.78 30.94
N GLU A 232 -54.25 -0.89 30.58
CA GLU A 232 -54.02 0.12 29.53
C GLU A 232 -52.94 1.13 29.93
N LEU A 233 -52.91 1.56 31.19
CA LEU A 233 -51.85 2.44 31.70
C LEU A 233 -50.47 1.78 31.63
N MET A 234 -50.34 0.55 32.12
CA MET A 234 -49.08 -0.20 32.08
C MET A 234 -48.61 -0.48 30.64
N GLN A 235 -49.53 -0.70 29.71
CA GLN A 235 -49.20 -0.86 28.29
C GLN A 235 -48.61 0.43 27.70
N VAL A 236 -49.17 1.59 28.02
CA VAL A 236 -48.63 2.87 27.55
C VAL A 236 -47.29 3.21 28.21
N GLU A 237 -47.12 2.90 29.50
CA GLU A 237 -45.85 3.06 30.20
C GLU A 237 -44.75 2.17 29.60
N THR A 238 -45.06 0.93 29.27
CA THR A 238 -44.14 0.01 28.57
C THR A 238 -43.70 0.60 27.22
N LEU A 239 -44.61 1.22 26.46
CA LEU A 239 -44.28 1.85 25.19
C LEU A 239 -43.42 3.11 25.36
N LEU A 240 -43.62 3.88 26.44
CA LEU A 240 -42.79 5.03 26.77
C LEU A 240 -41.36 4.59 27.14
N THR A 241 -41.22 3.63 28.05
CA THR A 241 -39.92 3.11 28.48
C THR A 241 -39.14 2.47 27.34
N GLN A 242 -39.81 1.75 26.42
CA GLN A 242 -39.20 1.25 25.18
C GLN A 242 -38.68 2.38 24.28
N ALA A 243 -39.46 3.44 24.09
CA ALA A 243 -39.04 4.59 23.28
C ALA A 243 -37.85 5.33 23.91
N GLN A 244 -37.85 5.50 25.23
CA GLN A 244 -36.75 6.12 25.98
C GLN A 244 -35.47 5.29 25.88
N SER A 245 -35.58 3.97 26.05
CA SER A 245 -34.43 3.05 25.91
C SER A 245 -33.79 3.13 24.52
N LEU A 246 -34.60 3.16 23.46
CA LEU A 246 -34.10 3.32 22.09
C LEU A 246 -33.39 4.67 21.89
N ALA A 247 -33.91 5.77 22.44
CA ALA A 247 -33.27 7.08 22.34
C ALA A 247 -31.87 7.08 22.98
N VAL A 248 -31.74 6.50 24.19
CA VAL A 248 -30.44 6.40 24.89
C VAL A 248 -29.46 5.51 24.11
N GLN A 249 -29.92 4.39 23.55
CA GLN A 249 -29.08 3.53 22.71
C GLN A 249 -28.55 4.26 21.46
N LEU A 250 -29.38 5.08 20.82
CA LEU A 250 -28.97 5.89 19.66
C LEU A 250 -28.00 7.02 20.05
N GLU A 251 -28.16 7.63 21.23
CA GLU A 251 -27.19 8.60 21.76
C GLU A 251 -25.81 7.97 21.99
N GLN A 252 -25.78 6.77 22.57
CA GLN A 252 -24.54 6.00 22.75
C GLN A 252 -23.89 5.65 21.41
N ALA A 253 -24.67 5.17 20.44
CA ALA A 253 -24.18 4.82 19.11
C ALA A 253 -23.58 6.06 18.40
N ARG A 254 -24.25 7.21 18.51
CA ARG A 254 -23.77 8.49 17.98
C ARG A 254 -22.44 8.92 18.62
N ALA A 255 -22.32 8.80 19.94
CA ALA A 255 -21.08 9.13 20.64
C ALA A 255 -19.93 8.20 20.22
N THR A 256 -20.21 6.90 20.11
CA THR A 256 -19.23 5.90 19.67
C THR A 256 -18.73 6.18 18.25
N ASN A 257 -19.64 6.49 17.33
CA ASN A 257 -19.27 6.82 15.95
C ASN A 257 -18.49 8.13 15.84
N LEU A 258 -18.82 9.14 16.67
CA LEU A 258 -18.02 10.37 16.75
C LEU A 258 -16.58 10.08 17.17
N HIS A 259 -16.35 9.25 18.19
CA HIS A 259 -14.99 8.85 18.58
C HIS A 259 -14.26 8.09 17.45
N ALA A 260 -14.97 7.29 16.66
CA ALA A 260 -14.39 6.63 15.49
C ALA A 260 -13.97 7.64 14.40
N ILE A 261 -14.79 8.67 14.15
CA ILE A 261 -14.44 9.77 13.24
C ILE A 261 -13.21 10.53 13.75
N GLU A 262 -13.14 10.85 15.04
CA GLU A 262 -11.98 11.53 15.65
C GLU A 262 -10.69 10.71 15.47
N LEU A 263 -10.76 9.38 15.58
CA LEU A 263 -9.64 8.49 15.32
C LEU A 263 -9.20 8.53 13.84
N LEU A 264 -10.14 8.43 12.90
CA LEU A 264 -9.84 8.48 11.47
C LEU A 264 -9.25 9.83 11.05
N VAL A 265 -9.81 10.93 11.59
CA VAL A 265 -9.34 12.28 11.35
C VAL A 265 -7.99 12.53 12.04
N GLY A 266 -7.70 11.87 13.15
CA GLY A 266 -6.47 12.06 13.92
C GLY A 266 -6.48 13.31 14.79
N ALA A 267 -7.64 13.93 15.02
CA ALA A 267 -7.81 15.12 15.84
C ALA A 267 -9.27 15.23 16.35
N PRO A 268 -9.54 15.98 17.44
CA PRO A 268 -10.90 16.25 17.89
C PRO A 268 -11.75 16.91 16.81
N VAL A 269 -13.03 16.54 16.74
CA VAL A 269 -13.95 17.03 15.71
C VAL A 269 -15.23 17.54 16.36
N ASP A 270 -15.64 18.75 15.99
CA ASP A 270 -16.96 19.27 16.32
C ASP A 270 -17.93 18.95 15.17
N LEU A 271 -18.86 18.03 15.43
CA LEU A 271 -19.94 17.65 14.50
C LEU A 271 -21.29 17.88 15.18
N PRO A 272 -21.86 19.10 15.04
CA PRO A 272 -23.17 19.40 15.59
C PRO A 272 -24.22 18.48 14.93
N PRO A 273 -25.25 18.04 15.68
CA PRO A 273 -26.29 17.19 15.12
C PRO A 273 -26.97 17.87 13.92
N ARG A 274 -27.05 17.16 12.78
CA ARG A 274 -27.72 17.66 11.58
C ARG A 274 -28.87 16.74 11.18
N THR A 275 -30.05 17.31 10.98
CA THR A 275 -31.30 16.56 10.74
C THR A 275 -31.92 16.81 9.37
N ASP A 276 -31.25 17.58 8.51
CA ASP A 276 -31.61 17.70 7.10
C ASP A 276 -31.61 16.32 6.42
N THR A 277 -32.51 16.12 5.46
CA THR A 277 -32.63 14.89 4.70
C THR A 277 -31.96 15.03 3.35
N PHE A 278 -31.33 13.96 2.88
CA PHE A 278 -30.89 13.89 1.50
C PHE A 278 -32.11 13.58 0.61
N ASP A 279 -32.51 14.58 -0.17
CA ASP A 279 -33.38 14.43 -1.34
C ASP A 279 -32.53 14.23 -2.61
N ARG A 280 -33.19 13.87 -3.72
CA ARG A 280 -32.55 13.56 -5.01
C ARG A 280 -31.60 14.66 -5.51
N ASP A 281 -31.90 15.91 -5.19
CA ASP A 281 -31.11 17.09 -5.63
C ASP A 281 -30.04 17.50 -4.61
N THR A 282 -29.97 16.81 -3.47
CA THR A 282 -29.07 17.11 -2.34
C THR A 282 -28.21 15.90 -1.94
N GLU A 283 -28.10 14.90 -2.81
CA GLU A 283 -27.25 13.74 -2.57
C GLU A 283 -25.79 14.18 -2.37
N PRO A 284 -25.12 13.75 -1.28
CA PRO A 284 -23.78 14.22 -0.94
C PRO A 284 -22.70 13.58 -1.83
N VAL A 285 -23.08 12.71 -2.76
CA VAL A 285 -22.20 11.94 -3.64
C VAL A 285 -22.67 12.07 -5.09
N GLN A 286 -21.78 12.45 -5.99
CA GLN A 286 -22.06 12.49 -7.43
C GLN A 286 -21.97 11.09 -8.06
N PRO A 287 -22.79 10.79 -9.08
CA PRO A 287 -22.71 9.52 -9.79
C PRO A 287 -21.38 9.40 -10.55
N VAL A 288 -20.71 8.27 -10.36
CA VAL A 288 -19.50 7.88 -11.09
C VAL A 288 -19.75 6.62 -11.90
N SER A 289 -19.03 6.46 -13.01
CA SER A 289 -19.10 5.25 -13.83
C SER A 289 -18.04 4.23 -13.40
N ALA A 290 -18.37 2.95 -13.46
CA ALA A 290 -17.41 1.87 -13.18
C ALA A 290 -16.30 1.71 -14.24
N GLY A 291 -16.46 2.30 -15.43
CA GLY A 291 -15.51 2.15 -16.54
C GLY A 291 -15.46 0.72 -17.09
N LEU A 292 -14.34 0.36 -17.72
CA LEU A 292 -14.10 -1.01 -18.18
C LEU A 292 -13.36 -1.82 -17.10
N PRO A 293 -13.56 -3.15 -17.02
CA PRO A 293 -12.80 -3.96 -16.07
C PRO A 293 -11.29 -3.95 -16.33
N SER A 294 -10.86 -3.75 -17.58
CA SER A 294 -9.45 -3.55 -17.95
C SER A 294 -8.83 -2.31 -17.30
N ASP A 295 -9.63 -1.27 -17.02
CA ASP A 295 -9.14 -0.03 -16.44
C ASP A 295 -8.67 -0.24 -14.99
N LEU A 296 -9.25 -1.23 -14.29
CA LEU A 296 -8.84 -1.59 -12.93
C LEU A 296 -7.37 -2.01 -12.88
N LEU A 297 -6.88 -2.69 -13.91
CA LEU A 297 -5.51 -3.21 -13.96
C LEU A 297 -4.45 -2.10 -13.94
N VAL A 298 -4.81 -0.93 -14.48
CA VAL A 298 -3.88 0.19 -14.64
C VAL A 298 -4.09 1.26 -13.58
N LEU A 299 -5.31 1.40 -13.07
CA LEU A 299 -5.67 2.51 -12.20
C LEU A 299 -5.85 2.13 -10.73
N ARG A 300 -6.12 0.86 -10.41
CA ARG A 300 -6.40 0.45 -9.03
C ARG A 300 -5.08 0.22 -8.26
N PRO A 301 -4.78 0.99 -7.19
CA PRO A 301 -3.45 0.97 -6.59
C PRO A 301 -3.04 -0.33 -5.90
N ASP A 302 -3.99 -1.14 -5.45
CA ASP A 302 -3.76 -2.48 -4.88
C ASP A 302 -3.27 -3.48 -5.95
N ILE A 303 -3.85 -3.46 -7.15
CA ILE A 303 -3.40 -4.25 -8.31
C ILE A 303 -2.00 -3.81 -8.75
N ILE A 304 -1.77 -2.49 -8.85
CA ILE A 304 -0.44 -1.92 -9.18
C ILE A 304 0.60 -2.37 -8.14
N ALA A 305 0.26 -2.36 -6.86
CA ALA A 305 1.16 -2.83 -5.80
C ALA A 305 1.49 -4.32 -5.95
N ALA A 306 0.49 -5.15 -6.23
CA ALA A 306 0.68 -6.59 -6.45
C ALA A 306 1.53 -6.87 -7.70
N GLU A 307 1.37 -6.09 -8.78
CA GLU A 307 2.20 -6.23 -9.99
C GLU A 307 3.67 -5.91 -9.70
N HIS A 308 3.94 -4.81 -8.99
CA HIS A 308 5.30 -4.47 -8.59
C HIS A 308 5.92 -5.53 -7.66
N GLN A 309 5.14 -6.12 -6.74
CA GLN A 309 5.62 -7.25 -5.92
C GLN A 309 5.97 -8.48 -6.78
N LEU A 310 5.18 -8.77 -7.81
CA LEU A 310 5.48 -9.82 -8.78
C LEU A 310 6.78 -9.53 -9.54
N ARG A 311 6.95 -8.30 -10.05
CA ARG A 311 8.19 -7.87 -10.73
C ARG A 311 9.41 -7.94 -9.82
N ALA A 312 9.27 -7.62 -8.54
CA ALA A 312 10.34 -7.78 -7.55
C ALA A 312 10.72 -9.26 -7.36
N ALA A 313 9.73 -10.14 -7.19
CA ALA A 313 9.97 -11.59 -7.08
C ALA A 313 10.62 -12.17 -8.34
N HIS A 314 10.22 -11.68 -9.51
CA HIS A 314 10.80 -12.04 -10.79
C HIS A 314 12.28 -11.62 -10.91
N ALA A 315 12.62 -10.40 -10.49
CA ALA A 315 14.00 -9.93 -10.47
C ALA A 315 14.89 -10.77 -9.54
N ASN A 316 14.37 -11.23 -8.40
CA ASN A 316 15.08 -12.13 -7.48
C ASN A 316 15.46 -13.48 -8.11
N VAL A 317 14.67 -13.99 -9.06
CA VAL A 317 15.05 -15.20 -9.84
C VAL A 317 16.33 -14.95 -10.64
N GLY A 318 16.48 -13.76 -11.23
CA GLY A 318 17.71 -13.35 -11.92
C GLY A 318 18.93 -13.35 -11.01
N ALA A 319 18.79 -12.82 -9.79
CA ALA A 319 19.86 -12.84 -8.79
C ALA A 319 20.23 -14.28 -8.36
N ALA A 320 19.23 -15.16 -8.20
CA ALA A 320 19.45 -16.57 -7.87
C ALA A 320 20.13 -17.34 -9.01
N ARG A 321 19.76 -17.08 -10.28
CA ARG A 321 20.40 -17.66 -11.46
C ARG A 321 21.85 -17.19 -11.60
N ALA A 322 22.11 -15.91 -11.38
CA ALA A 322 23.45 -15.35 -11.44
C ALA A 322 24.41 -15.95 -10.40
N ALA A 323 23.90 -16.50 -9.29
CA ALA A 323 24.71 -17.16 -8.27
C ALA A 323 25.36 -18.49 -8.73
N PHE A 324 24.95 -19.05 -9.87
CA PHE A 324 25.61 -20.21 -10.49
C PHE A 324 26.82 -19.82 -11.34
N PHE A 325 27.00 -18.53 -11.65
CA PHE A 325 28.05 -18.04 -12.51
C PHE A 325 29.27 -17.55 -11.72
N PRO A 326 30.44 -17.39 -12.38
CA PRO A 326 31.64 -16.87 -11.75
C PRO A 326 31.41 -15.50 -11.10
N ARG A 327 31.72 -15.37 -9.81
CA ARG A 327 31.72 -14.08 -9.12
C ARG A 327 33.10 -13.44 -9.27
N ILE A 328 33.13 -12.20 -9.76
CA ILE A 328 34.35 -11.42 -9.93
C ILE A 328 34.35 -10.32 -8.87
N THR A 329 35.27 -10.39 -7.92
CA THR A 329 35.46 -9.35 -6.90
C THR A 329 36.82 -8.67 -7.10
N LEU A 330 36.84 -7.35 -6.94
CA LEU A 330 38.03 -6.52 -7.03
C LEU A 330 38.36 -5.97 -5.64
N THR A 331 39.60 -6.20 -5.22
CA THR A 331 40.20 -5.50 -4.09
C THR A 331 41.38 -4.70 -4.60
N GLY A 332 41.51 -3.45 -4.16
CA GLY A 332 42.65 -2.63 -4.55
C GLY A 332 42.83 -1.46 -3.62
N ASP A 333 44.08 -1.25 -3.22
CA ASP A 333 44.47 -0.26 -2.22
C ASP A 333 45.64 0.57 -2.71
N LEU A 334 45.70 1.83 -2.29
CA LEU A 334 46.81 2.74 -2.52
C LEU A 334 47.12 3.49 -1.22
N GLY A 335 48.38 3.49 -0.81
CA GLY A 335 48.80 4.15 0.42
C GLY A 335 50.26 3.98 0.74
N THR A 336 50.55 3.78 2.02
CA THR A 336 51.91 3.56 2.52
C THR A 336 51.99 2.35 3.43
N ALA A 337 53.14 1.70 3.44
CA ALA A 337 53.46 0.58 4.32
C ALA A 337 54.92 0.68 4.81
N SER A 338 55.16 0.28 6.06
CA SER A 338 56.49 0.30 6.69
C SER A 338 56.63 -0.82 7.73
N ALA A 339 57.86 -1.30 7.96
CA ALA A 339 58.15 -2.23 9.04
C ALA A 339 58.10 -1.56 10.43
N GLU A 340 58.32 -0.24 10.48
CA GLU A 340 58.30 0.59 11.69
C GLU A 340 57.30 1.75 11.52
N LEU A 341 56.69 2.19 12.62
CA LEU A 341 55.60 3.16 12.57
C LEU A 341 56.08 4.57 12.15
N ASP A 342 57.31 4.93 12.52
CA ASP A 342 57.95 6.20 12.17
C ASP A 342 58.25 6.30 10.66
N GLY A 343 58.63 5.21 10.01
CA GLY A 343 58.86 5.15 8.56
C GLY A 343 57.58 5.14 7.69
N LEU A 344 56.39 5.17 8.30
CA LEU A 344 55.12 4.96 7.58
C LEU A 344 54.83 6.02 6.52
N PHE A 345 55.29 7.26 6.69
CA PHE A 345 55.05 8.36 5.75
C PHE A 345 56.34 8.89 5.10
N ASP A 346 57.44 8.16 5.23
CA ASP A 346 58.74 8.52 4.65
C ASP A 346 58.78 8.33 3.13
N SER A 347 59.76 8.97 2.48
CA SER A 347 60.01 8.76 1.06
C SER A 347 60.37 7.31 0.78
N GLY A 348 59.59 6.63 -0.06
CA GLY A 348 59.78 5.22 -0.39
C GLY A 348 58.81 4.25 0.30
N SER A 349 57.98 4.72 1.24
CA SER A 349 56.97 3.88 1.91
C SER A 349 55.72 3.61 1.07
N ARG A 350 55.63 4.13 -0.17
CA ARG A 350 54.44 3.98 -1.04
C ARG A 350 54.18 2.51 -1.36
N ALA A 351 52.95 2.09 -1.15
CA ALA A 351 52.48 0.74 -1.42
C ALA A 351 51.14 0.78 -2.15
N TRP A 352 50.92 -0.18 -3.04
CA TRP A 352 49.63 -0.38 -3.69
C TRP A 352 49.38 -1.88 -3.92
N SER A 353 48.11 -2.25 -4.00
CA SER A 353 47.67 -3.61 -4.27
C SER A 353 46.56 -3.58 -5.33
N PHE A 354 46.52 -4.62 -6.16
CA PHE A 354 45.38 -4.90 -7.02
C PHE A 354 45.18 -6.41 -7.08
N THR A 355 44.10 -6.87 -6.48
CA THR A 355 43.81 -8.29 -6.26
C THR A 355 42.42 -8.62 -6.78
N PRO A 356 42.30 -8.93 -8.09
CA PRO A 356 41.08 -9.48 -8.65
C PRO A 356 40.94 -10.95 -8.24
N VAL A 357 39.75 -11.34 -7.79
CA VAL A 357 39.41 -12.72 -7.43
C VAL A 357 38.22 -13.16 -8.26
N ILE A 358 38.35 -14.29 -8.93
CA ILE A 358 37.26 -14.96 -9.64
C ILE A 358 36.95 -16.26 -8.89
N SER A 359 35.74 -16.38 -8.38
CA SER A 359 35.29 -17.59 -7.66
C SER A 359 34.11 -18.23 -8.37
N VAL A 360 34.19 -19.54 -8.62
CA VAL A 360 33.11 -20.32 -9.22
C VAL A 360 32.73 -21.46 -8.27
N PRO A 361 31.49 -21.53 -7.78
CA PRO A 361 31.05 -22.63 -6.94
C PRO A 361 30.91 -23.91 -7.77
N ILE A 362 31.73 -24.94 -7.49
CA ILE A 362 31.66 -26.24 -8.17
C ILE A 362 30.70 -27.20 -7.46
N PHE A 363 30.79 -27.28 -6.13
CA PHE A 363 29.93 -28.12 -5.31
C PHE A 363 29.45 -27.34 -4.08
N THR A 364 28.12 -27.24 -3.92
CA THR A 364 27.49 -26.52 -2.80
C THR A 364 26.50 -27.39 -2.03
N GLY A 365 26.56 -28.71 -2.15
CA GLY A 365 25.60 -29.63 -1.50
C GLY A 365 24.13 -29.35 -1.84
N GLY A 366 23.83 -28.89 -3.06
CA GLY A 366 22.47 -28.54 -3.49
C GLY A 366 22.00 -27.12 -3.16
N ARG A 367 22.71 -26.36 -2.32
CA ARG A 367 22.31 -25.00 -1.87
C ARG A 367 21.89 -24.04 -3.00
N LEU A 368 22.64 -23.96 -4.09
CA LEU A 368 22.30 -23.05 -5.20
C LEU A 368 21.01 -23.47 -5.91
N ARG A 369 20.79 -24.77 -6.09
CA ARG A 369 19.55 -25.30 -6.69
C ARG A 369 18.35 -24.98 -5.81
N SER A 370 18.45 -25.24 -4.51
CA SER A 370 17.37 -24.93 -3.56
C SER A 370 17.08 -23.43 -3.45
N ASN A 371 18.10 -22.57 -3.54
CA ASN A 371 17.88 -21.11 -3.56
C ASN A 371 17.19 -20.64 -4.84
N LEU A 372 17.51 -21.23 -5.99
CA LEU A 372 16.81 -20.95 -7.25
C LEU A 372 15.36 -21.42 -7.19
N GLU A 373 15.14 -22.66 -6.73
CA GLU A 373 13.80 -23.21 -6.53
C GLU A 373 12.97 -22.33 -5.59
N LEU A 374 13.56 -21.87 -4.47
CA LEU A 374 12.90 -20.92 -3.56
C LEU A 374 12.52 -19.61 -4.26
N ALA A 375 13.41 -19.05 -5.09
CA ALA A 375 13.12 -17.82 -5.83
C ALA A 375 12.00 -18.03 -6.87
N GLU A 376 12.00 -19.18 -7.56
CA GLU A 376 10.97 -19.54 -8.53
C GLU A 376 9.60 -19.77 -7.86
N VAL A 377 9.57 -20.47 -6.72
CA VAL A 377 8.35 -20.65 -5.91
C VAL A 377 7.81 -19.32 -5.40
N ARG A 378 8.68 -18.41 -4.92
CA ARG A 378 8.25 -17.06 -4.49
C ARG A 378 7.68 -16.24 -5.64
N ARG A 379 8.26 -16.32 -6.83
CA ARG A 379 7.69 -15.71 -8.05
C ARG A 379 6.31 -16.30 -8.34
N ASN A 380 6.15 -17.62 -8.31
CA ASN A 380 4.86 -18.26 -8.57
C ASN A 380 3.80 -17.88 -7.51
N LEU A 381 4.19 -17.76 -6.24
CA LEU A 381 3.32 -17.25 -5.19
C LEU A 381 2.88 -15.81 -5.45
N ALA A 382 3.78 -14.97 -5.97
CA ALA A 382 3.44 -13.60 -6.35
C ALA A 382 2.48 -13.55 -7.56
N VAL A 383 2.56 -14.49 -8.52
CA VAL A 383 1.58 -14.63 -9.60
C VAL A 383 0.20 -14.94 -9.02
N VAL A 384 0.09 -15.95 -8.16
CA VAL A 384 -1.18 -16.32 -7.50
C VAL A 384 -1.73 -15.16 -6.67
N SER A 385 -0.87 -14.42 -5.98
CA SER A 385 -1.29 -13.25 -5.21
C SER A 385 -1.82 -12.14 -6.12
N TYR A 386 -1.17 -11.88 -7.26
CA TYR A 386 -1.62 -10.90 -8.24
C TYR A 386 -2.97 -11.28 -8.86
N GLU A 387 -3.12 -12.54 -9.29
CA GLU A 387 -4.38 -13.09 -9.79
C GLU A 387 -5.51 -12.97 -8.77
N ARG A 388 -5.25 -13.30 -7.50
CA ARG A 388 -6.22 -13.16 -6.41
C ARG A 388 -6.61 -11.70 -6.17
N THR A 389 -5.65 -10.77 -6.21
CA THR A 389 -5.94 -9.33 -6.07
C THR A 389 -6.83 -8.83 -7.20
N ILE A 390 -6.60 -9.28 -8.44
CA ILE A 390 -7.48 -8.98 -9.58
C ILE A 390 -8.89 -9.53 -9.32
N GLN A 391 -9.01 -10.81 -8.97
CA GLN A 391 -10.33 -11.42 -8.71
C GLN A 391 -11.09 -10.72 -7.59
N ALA A 392 -10.41 -10.37 -6.49
CA ALA A 392 -11.00 -9.62 -5.39
C ALA A 392 -11.45 -8.22 -5.85
N ALA A 393 -10.62 -7.51 -6.61
CA ALA A 393 -10.97 -6.19 -7.13
C ALA A 393 -12.19 -6.22 -8.06
N PHE A 394 -12.29 -7.23 -8.92
CA PHE A 394 -13.45 -7.42 -9.80
C PHE A 394 -14.72 -7.73 -9.00
N ARG A 395 -14.60 -8.60 -7.99
CA ARG A 395 -15.70 -8.89 -7.08
C ARG A 395 -16.16 -7.64 -6.34
N ASP A 396 -15.24 -6.85 -5.79
CA ASP A 396 -15.60 -5.63 -5.04
C ASP A 396 -16.42 -4.66 -5.90
N VAL A 397 -16.05 -4.49 -7.17
CA VAL A 397 -16.77 -3.61 -8.10
C VAL A 397 -18.13 -4.21 -8.49
N ALA A 398 -18.19 -5.52 -8.76
CA ALA A 398 -19.43 -6.21 -9.05
C ALA A 398 -20.42 -6.12 -7.87
N ASP A 399 -19.96 -6.42 -6.65
CA ASP A 399 -20.75 -6.35 -5.42
C ASP A 399 -21.25 -4.90 -5.18
N ALA A 400 -20.41 -3.88 -5.40
CA ALA A 400 -20.80 -2.49 -5.29
C ALA A 400 -21.85 -2.05 -6.33
N LEU A 401 -21.73 -2.51 -7.59
CA LEU A 401 -22.69 -2.19 -8.65
C LEU A 401 -24.05 -2.86 -8.42
N SER A 402 -24.07 -4.15 -8.05
CA SER A 402 -25.30 -4.84 -7.69
C SER A 402 -25.94 -4.22 -6.44
N ALA A 403 -25.14 -3.86 -5.43
CA ALA A 403 -25.64 -3.15 -4.25
C ALA A 403 -26.30 -1.82 -4.62
N HIS A 404 -25.66 -1.00 -5.47
CA HIS A 404 -26.22 0.27 -5.93
C HIS A 404 -27.57 0.07 -6.64
N HIS A 405 -27.69 -0.95 -7.49
CA HIS A 405 -28.95 -1.27 -8.17
C HIS A 405 -30.06 -1.67 -7.19
N TYR A 406 -29.82 -2.69 -6.37
CA TYR A 406 -30.85 -3.24 -5.49
C TYR A 406 -31.21 -2.32 -4.32
N LEU A 407 -30.27 -1.53 -3.80
CA LEU A 407 -30.57 -0.49 -2.81
C LEU A 407 -31.46 0.60 -3.38
N GLY A 408 -31.28 0.96 -4.66
CA GLY A 408 -32.16 1.88 -5.36
C GLY A 408 -33.61 1.38 -5.41
N GLU A 409 -33.81 0.10 -5.74
CA GLU A 409 -35.13 -0.53 -5.74
C GLU A 409 -35.75 -0.60 -4.33
N GLN A 410 -34.96 -1.00 -3.33
CA GLN A 410 -35.42 -1.05 -1.95
C GLN A 410 -35.86 0.33 -1.44
N LEU A 411 -35.09 1.38 -1.76
CA LEU A 411 -35.42 2.75 -1.39
C LEU A 411 -36.74 3.21 -2.01
N ARG A 412 -37.00 2.86 -3.28
CA ARG A 412 -38.27 3.13 -3.96
C ARG A 412 -39.44 2.44 -3.25
N ILE A 413 -39.29 1.17 -2.88
CA ILE A 413 -40.32 0.40 -2.16
C ILE A 413 -40.59 1.01 -0.78
N GLN A 414 -39.54 1.32 -0.01
CA GLN A 414 -39.67 1.90 1.33
C GLN A 414 -40.31 3.29 1.32
N ARG A 415 -39.98 4.14 0.33
CA ARG A 415 -40.64 5.44 0.14
C ARG A 415 -42.15 5.30 -0.10
N ASN A 416 -42.57 4.30 -0.87
CA ASN A 416 -44.00 4.03 -1.09
C ASN A 416 -44.69 3.53 0.18
N ALA A 417 -44.05 2.63 0.93
CA ALA A 417 -44.58 2.16 2.21
C ALA A 417 -44.73 3.30 3.23
N LEU A 418 -43.74 4.20 3.32
CA LEU A 418 -43.78 5.37 4.20
C LEU A 418 -44.95 6.30 3.86
N ARG A 419 -45.19 6.58 2.56
CA ARG A 419 -46.34 7.39 2.12
C ARG A 419 -47.66 6.77 2.55
N ALA A 420 -47.83 5.46 2.34
CA ALA A 420 -49.06 4.74 2.72
C ALA A 420 -49.30 4.73 4.24
N LEU A 421 -48.25 4.48 5.04
CA LEU A 421 -48.34 4.48 6.50
C LEU A 421 -48.62 5.87 7.07
N THR A 422 -48.05 6.91 6.45
CA THR A 422 -48.29 8.31 6.84
C THR A 422 -49.76 8.69 6.62
N GLU A 423 -50.34 8.35 5.46
CA GLU A 423 -51.75 8.64 5.20
C GLU A 423 -52.68 7.82 6.10
N ARG A 424 -52.36 6.54 6.36
CA ARG A 424 -53.10 5.73 7.34
C ARG A 424 -53.10 6.37 8.73
N ALA A 425 -51.96 6.89 9.19
CA ALA A 425 -51.86 7.56 10.48
C ALA A 425 -52.73 8.84 10.53
N ARG A 426 -52.73 9.62 9.44
CA ARG A 426 -53.57 10.82 9.29
C ARG A 426 -55.07 10.48 9.35
N LEU A 427 -55.51 9.49 8.58
CA LEU A 427 -56.92 9.05 8.54
C LEU A 427 -57.38 8.50 9.90
N ALA A 428 -56.52 7.78 10.62
CA ALA A 428 -56.84 7.27 11.96
C ALA A 428 -57.01 8.38 13.00
N GLN A 429 -56.30 9.51 12.86
CA GLN A 429 -56.45 10.67 13.75
C GLN A 429 -57.75 11.46 13.50
N LEU A 430 -58.26 11.45 12.26
CA LEU A 430 -59.49 12.14 11.87
C LEU A 430 -60.77 11.39 12.26
N ARG A 431 -60.67 10.11 12.65
CA ARG A 431 -61.85 9.30 12.98
C ARG A 431 -62.49 9.79 14.29
N PRO A 432 -63.80 10.12 14.31
CA PRO A 432 -64.47 10.61 15.52
C PRO A 432 -64.38 9.59 16.66
N ARG A 433 -64.08 10.05 17.89
CA ARG A 433 -64.01 9.22 19.11
C ARG A 433 -65.38 8.67 19.57
N ALA A 434 -66.46 8.93 18.84
CA ALA A 434 -67.82 8.52 19.16
C ALA A 434 -68.25 7.31 18.29
N GLY A 435 -67.91 6.11 18.74
CA GLY A 435 -68.39 4.85 18.18
C GLY A 435 -68.04 3.70 19.13
N PRO A 436 -68.89 2.66 19.26
CA PRO A 436 -68.72 1.61 20.26
C PRO A 436 -67.38 0.87 20.07
N PRO A 437 -66.83 0.27 21.15
CA PRO A 437 -65.50 -0.30 21.17
C PRO A 437 -65.39 -1.42 20.13
N THR A 438 -64.61 -1.19 19.09
CA THR A 438 -64.13 -2.25 18.19
C THR A 438 -62.88 -2.87 18.84
N PRO A 439 -62.75 -4.21 18.87
CA PRO A 439 -61.69 -4.91 19.60
C PRO A 439 -60.28 -4.54 19.08
N PRO A 440 -59.20 -4.82 19.84
CA PRO A 440 -58.01 -3.98 19.89
C PRO A 440 -57.19 -4.04 18.61
N GLN A 441 -57.35 -3.04 17.73
CA GLN A 441 -56.41 -2.78 16.62
C GLN A 441 -55.39 -1.67 16.96
N VAL A 442 -55.27 -1.27 18.22
CA VAL A 442 -54.27 -0.29 18.68
C VAL A 442 -52.88 -0.92 18.84
N ALA A 443 -52.77 -2.25 18.80
CA ALA A 443 -51.50 -2.99 18.95
C ALA A 443 -50.57 -2.96 17.71
N LYS A 444 -51.01 -2.39 16.57
CA LYS A 444 -50.18 -2.28 15.35
C LYS A 444 -49.97 -0.83 14.92
N ARG A 445 -49.51 0.00 15.87
CA ARG A 445 -48.70 1.20 15.59
C ARG A 445 -47.23 0.78 15.67
N GLN A 446 -46.77 0.01 14.67
CA GLN A 446 -45.35 -0.28 14.44
C GLN A 446 -44.93 0.43 13.18
#